data_AF-A0AAW5ETX3-F1
#
_entry.id   AF-A0AAW5ETX3-F1
#
_cell.length_a   1.000
_cell.length_b   1.000
_cell.length_c   1.000
_cell.angle_alpha   90.00
_cell.angle_beta   90.00
_cell.angle_gamma   90.00
#
_symmetry.space_group_name_H-M   'P 1'
#
loop_
_entity.id
_entity.type
_entity.pdbx_description
1 polymer ?
#
loop_
_entity_poly.entity_id
_entity_poly.type
_entity_poly.pdbx_seq_one_letter_code
_entity_poly.pdbx_strand_id
1 'polypeptide(L)'
;MPIFTQPHPTAEISRFPSPKPESPVFNDQGRPGAMLFMESWPAPKIDTPEDAALACPAPHVVACAHAAVVMDLQRPDVDMVVWGRRVPMAWEISLTEWSSSSSPLTLFGTPSEIADCLATPAVRQDWPPVILTDVRDLSSLFGALTGGVRQHIRLMTPPSGEAAFELPPDVLRLICGYGRTGAEWCCSQDPKSGIVSALSPFAVAFIKGAAEGEPGCLHRLPASVPNGAMPGPILVMDTVSR
;
A
#
# COMPACT_ATOMS: atom_id res chain seq x y z
N MET A 1 -32.32 56.58 1.48
CA MET A 1 -33.34 55.73 2.16
C MET A 1 -34.71 56.31 1.86
N PRO A 2 -35.81 55.53 1.92
CA PRO A 2 -36.03 54.11 1.59
C PRO A 2 -36.49 53.98 0.10
N ILE A 3 -36.61 52.85 -0.63
CA ILE A 3 -36.87 51.39 -0.44
C ILE A 3 -38.31 50.95 -0.82
N PHE A 4 -38.36 50.14 -1.90
CA PHE A 4 -39.33 49.12 -2.34
C PHE A 4 -40.81 49.42 -2.65
N THR A 5 -41.26 48.75 -3.72
CA THR A 5 -42.65 48.47 -4.09
C THR A 5 -42.85 46.96 -4.33
N GLN A 6 -44.05 46.47 -4.02
CA GLN A 6 -44.62 45.18 -4.47
C GLN A 6 -45.62 45.47 -5.63
N PRO A 7 -46.18 44.49 -6.40
CA PRO A 7 -46.50 43.10 -5.99
C PRO A 7 -46.31 41.97 -7.06
N HIS A 8 -46.73 40.75 -6.67
CA HIS A 8 -47.13 39.60 -7.52
C HIS A 8 -48.44 39.89 -8.30
N PRO A 9 -48.96 39.03 -9.23
CA PRO A 9 -48.70 37.60 -9.51
C PRO A 9 -47.96 37.41 -10.87
N THR A 10 -48.07 36.39 -11.74
CA THR A 10 -48.99 35.24 -11.94
C THR A 10 -48.27 34.09 -12.70
N ALA A 11 -48.92 32.93 -12.89
CA ALA A 11 -48.38 31.77 -13.61
C ALA A 11 -49.18 31.41 -14.88
N GLU A 12 -48.51 30.80 -15.86
CA GLU A 12 -49.11 30.08 -17.00
C GLU A 12 -48.63 28.62 -17.02
N ILE A 13 -49.47 27.72 -17.55
CA ILE A 13 -49.17 26.28 -17.70
C ILE A 13 -49.62 25.83 -19.09
N SER A 14 -48.71 25.25 -19.89
CA SER A 14 -49.11 24.50 -21.09
C SER A 14 -48.21 23.29 -21.38
N ARG A 15 -48.74 22.12 -21.00
CA ARG A 15 -48.70 20.84 -21.74
C ARG A 15 -47.40 20.48 -22.49
N PHE A 16 -46.55 19.68 -21.85
CA PHE A 16 -45.73 18.68 -22.54
C PHE A 16 -46.38 17.29 -22.43
N PRO A 17 -46.28 16.42 -23.46
CA PRO A 17 -46.85 15.07 -23.42
C PRO A 17 -45.97 14.10 -22.62
N SER A 18 -46.59 13.17 -21.90
CA SER A 18 -45.88 12.08 -21.21
C SER A 18 -45.29 11.06 -22.19
N PRO A 19 -44.00 10.69 -22.09
CA PRO A 19 -43.46 9.52 -22.79
C PRO A 19 -44.08 8.22 -22.26
N LYS A 20 -44.15 7.19 -23.11
CA LYS A 20 -44.49 5.83 -22.70
C LYS A 20 -43.29 5.14 -22.04
N PRO A 21 -43.50 4.11 -21.20
CA PRO A 21 -42.42 3.27 -20.70
C PRO A 21 -41.91 2.35 -21.83
N GLU A 22 -40.74 2.68 -22.38
CA GLU A 22 -39.98 1.79 -23.27
C GLU A 22 -38.73 1.27 -22.54
N SER A 23 -38.30 0.07 -22.92
CA SER A 23 -37.44 -0.80 -22.13
C SER A 23 -36.09 -0.19 -21.74
N PRO A 24 -35.52 -0.54 -20.56
CA PRO A 24 -34.17 -0.09 -20.19
C PRO A 24 -33.14 -0.67 -21.17
N VAL A 25 -32.53 0.21 -21.97
CA VAL A 25 -31.36 -0.12 -22.78
C VAL A 25 -30.17 -0.31 -21.84
N PHE A 26 -29.88 -1.57 -21.51
CA PHE A 26 -28.72 -1.98 -20.70
C PHE A 26 -27.41 -1.77 -21.47
N ASN A 27 -26.95 -0.52 -21.56
CA ASN A 27 -25.59 -0.16 -21.97
C ASN A 27 -24.61 -0.38 -20.79
N ASP A 28 -24.54 -1.62 -20.28
CA ASP A 28 -23.60 -2.00 -19.23
C ASP A 28 -22.24 -2.41 -19.85
N GLN A 29 -21.51 -1.39 -20.30
CA GLN A 29 -20.09 -1.49 -20.67
C GLN A 29 -19.30 -0.48 -19.81
N GLY A 30 -19.23 -0.75 -18.50
CA GLY A 30 -18.90 0.28 -17.50
C GLY A 30 -17.98 -0.14 -16.35
N ARG A 31 -16.92 -0.93 -16.63
CA ARG A 31 -15.87 -1.45 -15.70
C ARG A 31 -16.27 -2.72 -14.92
N PRO A 32 -15.53 -3.84 -15.09
CA PRO A 32 -15.53 -4.92 -14.11
C PRO A 32 -15.07 -4.39 -12.74
N GLY A 33 -15.78 -4.75 -11.68
CA GLY A 33 -15.38 -4.41 -10.32
C GLY A 33 -14.09 -5.13 -9.95
N ALA A 34 -12.99 -4.39 -9.77
CA ALA A 34 -11.71 -4.95 -9.32
C ALA A 34 -11.80 -5.41 -7.85
N MET A 35 -12.33 -6.62 -7.67
CA MET A 35 -12.41 -7.39 -6.44
C MET A 35 -11.31 -8.46 -6.48
N LEU A 36 -10.06 -8.02 -6.37
CA LEU A 36 -8.91 -8.91 -6.28
C LEU A 36 -8.84 -9.53 -4.89
N PHE A 37 -9.59 -10.63 -4.72
CA PHE A 37 -9.25 -11.64 -3.72
C PHE A 37 -8.05 -12.44 -4.26
N MET A 38 -6.92 -12.37 -3.57
CA MET A 38 -5.85 -13.36 -3.69
C MET A 38 -5.79 -14.10 -2.36
N GLU A 39 -6.73 -15.02 -2.17
CA GLU A 39 -6.76 -15.92 -1.01
C GLU A 39 -5.76 -17.05 -1.22
N SER A 40 -4.54 -16.85 -0.72
CA SER A 40 -3.41 -17.78 -0.74
C SER A 40 -2.85 -18.15 -2.12
N TRP A 41 -1.54 -18.35 -2.19
CA TRP A 41 -1.02 -19.48 -2.94
C TRP A 41 -1.05 -20.67 -1.99
N PRO A 42 -1.79 -21.75 -2.29
CA PRO A 42 -1.68 -22.96 -1.48
C PRO A 42 -0.26 -23.50 -1.61
N ALA A 43 0.36 -23.88 -0.50
CA ALA A 43 1.57 -24.69 -0.54
C ALA A 43 1.30 -25.93 -1.41
N PRO A 44 2.24 -26.33 -2.30
CA PRO A 44 2.01 -27.43 -3.22
C PRO A 44 1.66 -28.69 -2.45
N LYS A 45 0.69 -29.46 -2.96
CA LYS A 45 0.33 -30.73 -2.34
C LYS A 45 1.52 -31.67 -2.40
N ILE A 46 1.98 -32.07 -1.22
CA ILE A 46 3.03 -33.06 -1.05
C ILE A 46 2.38 -34.44 -1.24
N ASP A 47 2.24 -34.84 -2.50
CA ASP A 47 1.69 -36.15 -2.87
C ASP A 47 2.75 -37.27 -2.75
N THR A 48 4.04 -36.94 -2.67
CA THR A 48 5.15 -37.88 -2.39
C THR A 48 6.16 -37.37 -1.34
N PRO A 49 6.93 -38.24 -0.66
CA PRO A 49 8.00 -37.83 0.26
C PRO A 49 9.20 -37.16 -0.44
N GLU A 50 9.35 -37.35 -1.75
CA GLU A 50 10.42 -36.75 -2.55
C GLU A 50 10.03 -35.35 -3.05
N ASP A 51 8.75 -35.09 -3.34
CA ASP A 51 8.21 -33.73 -3.48
C ASP A 51 8.38 -32.93 -2.17
N ALA A 52 8.24 -33.58 -1.01
CA ALA A 52 8.41 -32.94 0.30
C ALA A 52 9.81 -32.32 0.52
N ALA A 53 10.84 -32.86 -0.15
CA ALA A 53 12.22 -32.37 -0.07
C ALA A 53 12.51 -31.24 -1.08
N LEU A 54 11.61 -30.99 -2.02
CA LEU A 54 11.69 -29.93 -3.03
C LEU A 54 10.71 -28.78 -2.74
N ALA A 55 9.60 -29.07 -2.05
CA ALA A 55 8.59 -28.14 -1.62
C ALA A 55 9.04 -27.32 -0.39
N CYS A 56 9.95 -26.37 -0.59
CA CYS A 56 10.04 -25.21 0.31
C CYS A 56 8.63 -24.58 0.40
N PRO A 57 8.04 -24.42 1.60
CA PRO A 57 6.71 -23.85 1.72
C PRO A 57 6.71 -22.42 1.17
N ALA A 58 5.83 -22.16 0.21
CA ALA A 58 5.60 -20.82 -0.30
C ALA A 58 4.98 -19.96 0.82
N PRO A 59 5.41 -18.69 0.98
CA PRO A 59 4.88 -17.83 2.04
C PRO A 59 3.37 -17.63 1.86
N HIS A 60 2.62 -17.75 2.95
CA HIS A 60 1.18 -17.56 2.94
C HIS A 60 0.87 -16.06 2.91
N VAL A 61 0.53 -15.59 1.72
CA VAL A 61 0.14 -14.20 1.45
C VAL A 61 -1.38 -14.07 1.39
N VAL A 62 -1.92 -13.08 2.12
CA VAL A 62 -3.32 -12.64 2.01
C VAL A 62 -3.35 -11.24 1.42
N ALA A 63 -4.05 -11.03 0.30
CA ALA A 63 -4.16 -9.71 -0.33
C ALA A 63 -5.61 -9.26 -0.58
N CYS A 64 -5.90 -8.01 -0.24
CA CYS A 64 -7.19 -7.38 -0.50
C CYS A 64 -7.07 -5.85 -0.61
N ALA A 65 -8.01 -5.20 -1.31
CA ALA A 65 -8.10 -3.74 -1.37
C ALA A 65 -8.73 -3.10 -0.12
N HIS A 66 -9.44 -3.89 0.71
CA HIS A 66 -10.15 -3.40 1.89
C HIS A 66 -9.27 -3.43 3.14
N ALA A 67 -9.25 -2.35 3.93
CA ALA A 67 -8.33 -2.16 5.05
C ALA A 67 -8.45 -3.23 6.16
N ALA A 68 -9.61 -3.89 6.28
CA ALA A 68 -9.82 -4.95 7.27
C ALA A 68 -8.87 -6.15 7.12
N VAL A 69 -8.30 -6.38 5.93
CA VAL A 69 -7.32 -7.47 5.68
C VAL A 69 -6.09 -7.37 6.58
N VAL A 70 -5.76 -6.16 7.05
CA VAL A 70 -4.64 -5.93 7.97
C VAL A 70 -4.84 -6.64 9.33
N MET A 71 -6.08 -7.07 9.65
CA MET A 71 -6.36 -7.93 10.81
C MET A 71 -5.86 -9.37 10.62
N ASP A 72 -5.68 -9.87 9.39
CA ASP A 72 -5.17 -11.23 9.14
C ASP A 72 -3.71 -11.40 9.60
N LEU A 73 -2.99 -10.32 9.89
CA LEU A 73 -1.68 -10.37 10.57
C LEU A 73 -1.72 -11.07 11.93
N GLN A 74 -2.87 -11.02 12.63
CA GLN A 74 -3.06 -11.68 13.92
C GLN A 74 -3.17 -13.20 13.79
N ARG A 75 -3.36 -13.74 12.57
CA ARG A 75 -3.33 -15.17 12.31
C ARG A 75 -1.90 -15.69 12.36
N PRO A 76 -1.60 -16.82 13.04
CA PRO A 76 -0.24 -17.35 13.10
C PRO A 76 0.23 -17.91 11.75
N ASP A 77 -0.70 -18.32 10.88
CA ASP A 77 -0.42 -18.99 9.61
C ASP A 77 -0.17 -18.06 8.41
N VAL A 78 -0.21 -16.73 8.59
CA VAL A 78 -0.06 -15.74 7.50
C VAL A 78 1.28 -15.01 7.63
N ASP A 79 2.14 -15.11 6.63
CA ASP A 79 3.49 -14.51 6.62
C ASP A 79 3.48 -13.05 6.15
N MET A 80 2.60 -12.73 5.20
CA MET A 80 2.44 -11.38 4.67
C MET A 80 0.98 -11.02 4.40
N VAL A 81 0.60 -9.81 4.78
CA VAL A 81 -0.65 -9.17 4.34
C VAL A 81 -0.36 -8.03 3.37
N VAL A 82 -1.05 -8.00 2.23
CA VAL A 82 -0.97 -6.92 1.25
C VAL A 82 -2.30 -6.15 1.20
N TRP A 83 -2.29 -4.92 1.71
CA TRP A 83 -3.40 -3.98 1.56
C TRP A 83 -3.25 -3.18 0.26
N GLY A 84 -3.95 -3.64 -0.79
CA GLY A 84 -4.01 -3.02 -2.12
C GLY A 84 -4.91 -1.77 -2.15
N ARG A 85 -4.62 -0.80 -1.28
CA ARG A 85 -5.43 0.42 -1.10
C ARG A 85 -5.49 1.28 -2.37
N ARG A 86 -6.62 1.99 -2.54
CA ARG A 86 -6.76 3.05 -3.56
C ARG A 86 -6.56 4.41 -2.89
N VAL A 87 -5.67 5.23 -3.43
CA VAL A 87 -5.47 6.62 -3.01
C VAL A 87 -6.30 7.57 -3.90
N PRO A 88 -6.57 8.82 -3.46
CA PRO A 88 -7.14 9.84 -4.33
C PRO A 88 -6.18 10.19 -5.47
N MET A 89 -6.69 10.38 -6.69
CA MET A 89 -5.88 10.78 -7.87
C MET A 89 -5.04 12.05 -7.64
N ALA A 90 -5.47 12.94 -6.74
CA ALA A 90 -4.68 14.10 -6.33
C ALA A 90 -3.30 13.73 -5.76
N TRP A 91 -3.17 12.58 -5.09
CA TRP A 91 -1.87 12.10 -4.59
C TRP A 91 -0.95 11.69 -5.75
N GLU A 92 -1.50 10.98 -6.75
CA GLU A 92 -0.77 10.57 -7.95
C GLU A 92 -0.26 11.79 -8.74
N ILE A 93 -1.08 12.85 -8.84
CA ILE A 93 -0.71 14.12 -9.47
C ILE A 93 0.41 14.80 -8.68
N SER A 94 0.23 15.05 -7.38
CA SER A 94 1.24 15.71 -6.53
C SER A 94 2.58 14.96 -6.50
N LEU A 95 2.57 13.64 -6.67
CA LEU A 95 3.79 12.81 -6.72
C LEU A 95 4.40 12.68 -8.11
N THR A 96 3.64 12.98 -9.17
CA THR A 96 4.16 13.13 -10.54
C THR A 96 4.82 14.50 -10.74
N GLU A 97 4.30 15.54 -10.06
CA GLU A 97 4.84 16.91 -10.11
C GLU A 97 6.03 17.14 -9.17
N TRP A 98 6.22 16.29 -8.15
CA TRP A 98 7.31 16.41 -7.18
C TRP A 98 8.62 15.83 -7.71
N SER A 99 9.56 16.72 -8.09
CA SER A 99 10.86 16.36 -8.66
C SER A 99 12.04 16.54 -7.69
N SER A 100 11.80 16.55 -6.37
CA SER A 100 12.84 16.84 -5.38
C SER A 100 13.72 15.64 -5.07
N SER A 101 15.04 15.84 -5.10
CA SER A 101 16.03 14.87 -4.57
C SER A 101 16.13 15.00 -3.04
N SER A 102 15.05 14.71 -2.34
CA SER A 102 14.98 14.88 -0.87
C SER A 102 15.85 13.87 -0.13
N SER A 103 16.51 14.35 0.93
CA SER A 103 17.38 13.53 1.78
C SER A 103 16.58 12.40 2.46
N PRO A 104 17.13 11.17 2.56
CA PRO A 104 16.49 10.09 3.31
C PRO A 104 16.15 10.51 4.75
N LEU A 105 14.88 10.33 5.12
CA LEU A 105 14.35 10.65 6.45
C LEU A 105 14.29 9.37 7.28
N THR A 106 15.16 9.28 8.28
CA THR A 106 15.16 8.19 9.26
C THR A 106 14.65 8.70 10.60
N LEU A 107 13.58 8.08 11.12
CA LEU A 107 12.97 8.41 12.42
C LEU A 107 12.94 7.19 13.33
N PHE A 108 13.02 7.42 14.63
CA PHE A 108 12.97 6.38 15.66
C PHE A 108 12.13 6.87 16.84
N GLY A 109 11.10 6.12 17.22
CA GLY A 109 10.23 6.51 18.34
C GLY A 109 8.90 5.76 18.38
N THR A 110 8.02 6.21 19.26
CA THR A 110 6.58 5.86 19.27
C THR A 110 5.84 6.64 18.18
N PRO A 111 4.61 6.22 17.78
CA PRO A 111 3.83 6.94 16.76
C PRO A 111 3.61 8.44 17.06
N SER A 112 3.51 8.83 18.34
CA SER A 112 3.39 10.23 18.75
C SER A 112 4.70 11.01 18.52
N GLU A 113 5.84 10.48 18.97
CA GLU A 113 7.17 11.09 18.75
C GLU A 113 7.47 11.24 17.24
N ILE A 114 7.03 10.28 16.44
CA ILE A 114 7.11 10.28 14.98
C ILE A 114 6.19 11.36 14.39
N ALA A 115 4.93 11.44 14.82
CA ALA A 115 3.97 12.45 14.34
C ALA A 115 4.44 13.89 14.62
N ASP A 116 5.01 14.14 15.80
CA ASP A 116 5.61 15.43 16.17
C ASP A 116 6.82 15.76 15.29
N CYS A 117 7.66 14.78 14.96
CA CYS A 117 8.81 14.99 14.07
C CYS A 117 8.39 15.28 12.62
N LEU A 118 7.40 14.54 12.09
CA LEU A 118 6.78 14.79 10.77
C LEU A 118 6.06 16.16 10.71
N ALA A 119 5.75 16.76 11.86
CA ALA A 119 5.18 18.10 11.93
C ALA A 119 6.22 19.23 11.86
N THR A 120 7.53 18.94 11.93
CA THR A 120 8.58 19.97 11.94
C THR A 120 8.69 20.73 10.60
N PRO A 121 9.08 22.02 10.60
CA PRO A 121 9.19 22.81 9.37
C PRO A 121 10.18 22.25 8.34
N ALA A 122 11.31 21.68 8.79
CA ALA A 122 12.32 21.11 7.89
C ALA A 122 11.79 19.89 7.13
N VAL A 123 11.20 18.92 7.84
CA VAL A 123 10.60 17.73 7.22
C VAL A 123 9.48 18.10 6.25
N ARG A 124 8.69 19.13 6.58
CA ARG A 124 7.62 19.68 5.72
C ARG A 124 8.12 20.49 4.51
N GLN A 125 9.39 20.87 4.46
CA GLN A 125 10.02 21.50 3.29
C GLN A 125 10.61 20.44 2.35
N ASP A 126 11.20 19.38 2.91
CA ASP A 126 11.81 18.30 2.12
C ASP A 126 10.77 17.34 1.50
N TRP A 127 9.66 17.04 2.18
CA TRP A 127 8.76 15.94 1.80
C TRP A 127 7.31 16.39 1.49
N PRO A 128 6.63 15.77 0.50
CA PRO A 128 5.25 16.10 0.15
C PRO A 128 4.28 15.94 1.32
N PRO A 129 3.34 16.88 1.55
CA PRO A 129 2.33 16.74 2.60
C PRO A 129 1.48 15.47 2.49
N VAL A 130 1.27 14.94 1.29
CA VAL A 130 0.57 13.66 1.08
C VAL A 130 1.35 12.48 1.65
N ILE A 131 2.68 12.41 1.46
CA ILE A 131 3.52 11.38 2.05
C ILE A 131 3.58 11.56 3.57
N LEU A 132 3.81 12.78 4.07
CA LEU A 132 3.94 13.02 5.51
C LEU A 132 2.65 12.69 6.29
N THR A 133 1.49 12.96 5.69
CA THR A 133 0.19 12.54 6.23
C THR A 133 0.08 11.01 6.25
N ASP A 134 0.45 10.35 5.15
CA ASP A 134 0.35 8.91 5.03
C ASP A 134 1.33 8.15 5.95
N VAL A 135 2.57 8.62 6.10
CA VAL A 135 3.57 8.05 7.01
C VAL A 135 3.10 8.17 8.47
N ARG A 136 2.46 9.29 8.86
CA ARG A 136 1.84 9.45 10.19
C ARG A 136 0.69 8.46 10.41
N ASP A 137 -0.18 8.30 9.43
CA ASP A 137 -1.38 7.48 9.54
C ASP A 137 -1.03 5.98 9.52
N LEU A 138 -0.06 5.58 8.69
CA LEU A 138 0.53 4.24 8.70
C LEU A 138 1.33 3.97 9.98
N SER A 139 2.05 4.94 10.54
CA SER A 139 2.76 4.79 11.83
C SER A 139 1.77 4.54 12.97
N SER A 140 0.63 5.25 12.94
CA SER A 140 -0.46 5.08 13.91
C SER A 140 -1.12 3.70 13.79
N LEU A 141 -1.42 3.24 12.57
CA LEU A 141 -1.96 1.91 12.29
C LEU A 141 -0.97 0.81 12.71
N PHE A 142 0.29 0.91 12.29
CA PHE A 142 1.37 -0.02 12.60
C PHE A 142 1.60 -0.11 14.12
N GLY A 143 1.51 1.01 14.84
CA GLY A 143 1.55 1.06 16.30
C GLY A 143 0.38 0.34 16.96
N ALA A 144 -0.84 0.53 16.45
CA ALA A 144 -2.04 -0.14 16.98
C ALA A 144 -1.96 -1.68 16.81
N LEU A 145 -1.46 -2.16 15.67
CA LEU A 145 -1.29 -3.59 15.37
C LEU A 145 -0.22 -4.28 16.23
N THR A 146 0.73 -3.51 16.75
CA THR A 146 1.94 -4.00 17.42
C THR A 146 1.99 -3.64 18.91
N GLY A 147 0.87 -3.23 19.49
CA GLY A 147 0.76 -2.92 20.92
C GLY A 147 1.51 -1.65 21.37
N GLY A 148 1.79 -0.73 20.45
CA GLY A 148 2.47 0.54 20.74
C GLY A 148 3.98 0.41 20.99
N VAL A 149 4.64 -0.62 20.44
CA VAL A 149 6.11 -0.69 20.42
C VAL A 149 6.72 0.47 19.63
N ARG A 150 8.01 0.72 19.86
CA ARG A 150 8.75 1.70 19.07
C ARG A 150 8.96 1.21 17.63
N GLN A 151 9.12 2.16 16.74
CA GLN A 151 9.23 1.98 15.30
C GLN A 151 10.52 2.64 14.81
N HIS A 152 11.15 2.01 13.83
CA HIS A 152 12.22 2.58 13.04
C HIS A 152 11.68 2.82 11.63
N ILE A 153 11.47 4.09 11.28
CA ILE A 153 10.94 4.53 9.99
C ILE A 153 12.10 4.97 9.10
N ARG A 154 12.08 4.52 7.85
CA ARG A 154 12.98 4.97 6.78
C ARG A 154 12.13 5.37 5.58
N LEU A 155 12.08 6.67 5.29
CA LEU A 155 11.45 7.23 4.10
C LEU A 155 12.55 7.73 3.16
N MET A 156 12.67 7.12 1.98
CA MET A 156 13.84 7.27 1.12
C MET A 156 13.50 7.17 -0.36
N THR A 157 14.37 7.70 -1.22
CA THR A 157 14.37 7.33 -2.64
C THR A 157 14.87 5.89 -2.81
N PRO A 158 14.43 5.16 -3.85
CA PRO A 158 14.90 3.80 -4.11
C PRO A 158 16.41 3.75 -4.39
N PRO A 159 17.11 2.68 -3.96
CA PRO A 159 18.54 2.53 -4.21
C PRO A 159 18.83 2.39 -5.71
N SER A 160 19.93 3.00 -6.17
CA SER A 160 20.34 2.95 -7.58
C SER A 160 20.96 1.60 -7.94
N GLY A 161 20.13 0.64 -8.34
CA GLY A 161 20.57 -0.68 -8.80
C GLY A 161 19.46 -1.72 -8.76
N GLU A 162 19.85 -2.98 -8.86
CA GLU A 162 18.98 -4.11 -8.52
C GLU A 162 19.20 -4.47 -7.04
N ALA A 163 18.14 -4.40 -6.23
CA ALA A 163 18.19 -4.83 -4.84
C ALA A 163 18.19 -6.37 -4.77
N ALA A 164 18.95 -6.92 -3.82
CA ALA A 164 18.84 -8.32 -3.45
C ALA A 164 17.46 -8.58 -2.79
N PHE A 165 16.99 -9.82 -2.88
CA PHE A 165 15.91 -10.28 -2.01
C PHE A 165 16.46 -10.54 -0.61
N GLU A 166 15.76 -10.01 0.38
CA GLU A 166 16.07 -10.12 1.80
C GLU A 166 14.88 -10.77 2.52
N LEU A 167 15.15 -11.56 3.55
CA LEU A 167 14.13 -11.80 4.57
C LEU A 167 13.93 -10.51 5.39
N PRO A 168 12.72 -10.23 5.89
CA PRO A 168 12.56 -9.28 6.98
C PRO A 168 13.37 -9.77 8.20
N PRO A 169 14.04 -8.89 8.95
CA PRO A 169 14.59 -9.25 10.25
C PRO A 169 13.47 -9.74 11.19
N ASP A 170 13.82 -10.36 12.31
CA ASP A 170 12.88 -10.97 13.30
C ASP A 170 12.04 -9.93 14.08
N VAL A 171 11.21 -9.21 13.34
CA VAL A 171 10.38 -8.05 13.69
C VAL A 171 9.23 -7.97 12.68
N LEU A 172 8.15 -7.24 12.97
CA LEU A 172 7.18 -6.90 11.92
C LEU A 172 7.77 -5.78 11.04
N ARG A 173 7.61 -5.89 9.71
CA ARG A 173 8.00 -4.87 8.72
C ARG A 173 6.78 -4.37 7.94
N LEU A 174 6.71 -3.06 7.71
CA LEU A 174 5.79 -2.42 6.76
C LEU A 174 6.59 -1.89 5.56
N ILE A 175 6.10 -2.09 4.34
CA ILE A 175 6.64 -1.46 3.12
C ILE A 175 5.52 -0.81 2.31
N CYS A 176 5.72 0.42 1.84
CA CYS A 176 4.86 1.11 0.89
C CYS A 176 5.68 1.88 -0.15
N GLY A 177 5.40 1.67 -1.44
CA GLY A 177 5.99 2.45 -2.54
C GLY A 177 5.00 3.51 -3.06
N TYR A 178 5.43 4.77 -3.11
CA TYR A 178 4.63 5.92 -3.58
C TYR A 178 4.80 6.23 -5.07
N GLY A 179 5.45 5.34 -5.83
CA GLY A 179 5.77 5.53 -7.25
C GLY A 179 5.18 4.46 -8.17
N ARG A 180 5.57 4.51 -9.44
CA ARG A 180 5.09 3.59 -10.50
C ARG A 180 5.48 2.12 -10.29
N THR A 181 6.48 1.85 -9.46
CA THR A 181 6.86 0.51 -9.00
C THR A 181 6.75 0.44 -7.47
N GLY A 182 6.02 -0.56 -6.96
CA GLY A 182 6.08 -0.96 -5.56
C GLY A 182 7.22 -1.95 -5.31
N ALA A 183 7.46 -2.29 -4.05
CA ALA A 183 8.39 -3.36 -3.69
C ALA A 183 7.97 -4.71 -4.29
N GLU A 184 8.93 -5.62 -4.46
CA GLU A 184 8.70 -6.94 -5.05
C GLU A 184 8.87 -8.03 -3.98
N TRP A 185 8.13 -9.13 -4.11
CA TRP A 185 8.24 -10.30 -3.23
C TRP A 185 8.30 -11.59 -4.04
N CYS A 186 8.87 -12.65 -3.46
CA CYS A 186 9.00 -13.95 -4.12
C CYS A 186 8.18 -15.04 -3.41
N CYS A 187 7.54 -15.92 -4.19
CA CYS A 187 6.81 -17.06 -3.64
C CYS A 187 7.70 -18.28 -3.29
N SER A 188 9.02 -18.13 -3.30
CA SER A 188 10.02 -19.17 -3.03
C SER A 188 11.13 -18.63 -2.14
N GLN A 189 11.80 -19.52 -1.41
CA GLN A 189 13.04 -19.20 -0.69
C GLN A 189 14.27 -19.10 -1.62
N ASP A 190 14.13 -19.51 -2.90
CA ASP A 190 15.09 -19.19 -3.97
C ASP A 190 14.46 -18.24 -5.01
N PRO A 191 14.88 -16.96 -5.04
CA PRO A 191 14.43 -15.98 -6.03
C PRO A 191 14.75 -16.31 -7.49
N LYS A 192 15.60 -17.31 -7.79
CA LYS A 192 15.94 -17.70 -9.17
C LYS A 192 14.95 -18.72 -9.75
N SER A 193 14.18 -19.41 -8.90
CA SER A 193 13.18 -20.41 -9.28
C SER A 193 11.74 -20.01 -8.94
N GLY A 194 11.55 -19.10 -7.96
CA GLY A 194 10.23 -18.60 -7.58
C GLY A 194 9.63 -17.55 -8.52
N ILE A 195 8.30 -17.42 -8.47
CA ILE A 195 7.59 -16.31 -9.12
C ILE A 195 7.82 -15.04 -8.29
N VAL A 196 8.33 -14.00 -8.95
CA VAL A 196 8.43 -12.64 -8.38
C VAL A 196 7.14 -11.88 -8.70
N SER A 197 6.56 -11.25 -7.67
CA SER A 197 5.35 -10.42 -7.76
C SER A 197 5.63 -9.01 -7.27
N ALA A 198 5.29 -8.00 -8.08
CA ALA A 198 5.39 -6.59 -7.69
C ALA A 198 4.13 -6.11 -6.95
N LEU A 199 4.31 -5.35 -5.88
CA LEU A 199 3.24 -4.59 -5.24
C LEU A 199 2.77 -3.47 -6.18
N SER A 200 1.46 -3.22 -6.21
CA SER A 200 0.90 -2.06 -6.91
C SER A 200 1.37 -0.75 -6.25
N PRO A 201 1.42 0.38 -7.00
CA PRO A 201 1.60 1.71 -6.42
C PRO A 201 0.68 1.93 -5.22
N PHE A 202 1.23 2.53 -4.15
CA PHE A 202 0.58 2.75 -2.86
C PHE A 202 0.14 1.51 -2.07
N ALA A 203 0.26 0.28 -2.59
CA ALA A 203 -0.07 -0.92 -1.82
C ALA A 203 0.88 -1.05 -0.61
N VAL A 204 0.32 -1.44 0.53
CA VAL A 204 1.05 -1.61 1.78
C VAL A 204 1.23 -3.09 2.07
N ALA A 205 2.47 -3.56 2.07
CA ALA A 205 2.80 -4.89 2.56
C ALA A 205 3.16 -4.81 4.04
N PHE A 206 2.59 -5.71 4.84
CA PHE A 206 2.96 -5.99 6.22
C PHE A 206 3.53 -7.40 6.25
N ILE A 207 4.83 -7.52 6.51
CA ILE A 207 5.62 -8.74 6.37
C ILE A 207 6.15 -9.13 7.75
N LYS A 208 5.90 -10.36 8.18
CA LYS A 208 6.46 -10.87 9.44
C LYS A 208 7.91 -11.30 9.26
N GLY A 209 8.74 -10.95 10.24
CA GLY A 209 10.05 -11.53 10.44
C GLY A 209 10.00 -13.06 10.51
N ALA A 210 11.04 -13.68 9.99
CA ALA A 210 11.37 -15.08 10.24
C ALA A 210 12.71 -15.12 10.99
N ALA A 211 12.87 -16.10 11.89
CA ALA A 211 14.16 -16.36 12.52
C ALA A 211 15.18 -16.87 11.50
N GLU A 212 16.48 -16.74 11.79
CA GLU A 212 17.53 -17.19 10.87
C GLU A 212 17.43 -18.71 10.60
N GLY A 213 17.11 -19.08 9.36
CA GLY A 213 16.92 -20.46 8.93
C GLY A 213 15.46 -20.90 8.79
N GLU A 214 14.50 -20.12 9.30
CA GLU A 214 13.07 -20.37 9.10
C GLU A 214 12.58 -19.81 7.74
N PRO A 215 11.57 -20.42 7.11
CA PRO A 215 10.98 -19.87 5.88
C PRO A 215 10.24 -18.56 6.16
N GLY A 216 10.35 -17.60 5.25
CA GLY A 216 9.61 -16.33 5.33
C GLY A 216 9.33 -15.72 3.97
N CYS A 217 8.66 -14.57 3.95
CA CYS A 217 8.36 -13.87 2.70
C CYS A 217 9.56 -13.01 2.26
N LEU A 218 10.38 -13.55 1.35
CA LEU A 218 11.46 -12.79 0.70
C LEU A 218 10.90 -11.58 -0.06
N HIS A 219 11.43 -10.39 0.21
CA HIS A 219 11.08 -9.14 -0.46
C HIS A 219 12.31 -8.36 -0.91
N ARG A 220 12.13 -7.43 -1.85
CA ARG A 220 13.13 -6.42 -2.20
C ARG A 220 12.49 -5.07 -2.50
N LEU A 221 13.26 -4.01 -2.31
CA LEU A 221 12.89 -2.65 -2.74
C LEU A 221 12.78 -2.61 -4.27
N PRO A 222 11.90 -1.77 -4.87
CA PRO A 222 11.76 -1.67 -6.32
C PRO A 222 13.11 -1.35 -6.97
N ALA A 223 13.52 -2.20 -7.92
CA ALA A 223 14.66 -1.92 -8.78
C ALA A 223 14.37 -0.74 -9.74
N SER A 224 15.44 -0.11 -10.23
CA SER A 224 15.37 0.97 -11.22
C SER A 224 14.57 0.55 -12.46
N VAL A 225 13.52 1.32 -12.81
CA VAL A 225 12.63 0.96 -13.93
C VAL A 225 13.36 1.12 -15.28
N PRO A 226 13.35 0.11 -16.17
CA PRO A 226 13.80 0.30 -17.54
C PRO A 226 13.00 1.41 -18.23
N ASN A 227 13.66 2.16 -19.13
CA ASN A 227 13.22 3.44 -19.70
C ASN A 227 13.32 4.67 -18.77
N GLY A 228 13.98 4.57 -17.60
CA GLY A 228 14.43 5.75 -16.85
C GLY A 228 13.34 6.54 -16.14
N ALA A 229 12.14 5.97 -15.98
CA ALA A 229 11.14 6.52 -15.07
C ALA A 229 11.67 6.37 -13.63
N MET A 230 11.88 7.50 -12.94
CA MET A 230 12.33 7.48 -11.55
C MET A 230 11.33 6.70 -10.68
N PRO A 231 11.76 5.63 -9.99
CA PRO A 231 10.91 4.96 -9.03
C PRO A 231 10.68 5.90 -7.84
N GLY A 232 9.43 6.03 -7.40
CA GLY A 232 9.03 7.00 -6.38
C GLY A 232 9.47 6.60 -4.96
N PRO A 233 9.27 7.48 -3.97
CA PRO A 233 9.69 7.21 -2.60
C PRO A 233 9.19 5.89 -2.04
N ILE A 234 10.00 5.27 -1.18
CA ILE A 234 9.63 4.09 -0.40
C ILE A 234 9.61 4.47 1.06
N LEU A 235 8.53 4.07 1.73
CA LEU A 235 8.47 3.95 3.18
C LEU A 235 8.77 2.51 3.56
N VAL A 236 9.72 2.34 4.49
CA VAL A 236 9.88 1.11 5.30
C VAL A 236 9.67 1.49 6.76
N MET A 237 8.89 0.69 7.50
CA MET A 237 8.88 0.71 8.97
C MET A 237 9.26 -0.66 9.51
N ASP A 238 10.11 -0.70 10.52
CA ASP A 238 10.41 -1.92 11.29
C ASP A 238 9.93 -1.71 12.74
N THR A 239 9.33 -2.72 13.37
CA THR A 239 9.13 -2.69 14.84
C THR A 239 10.47 -2.84 15.55
N VAL A 240 10.63 -2.16 16.67
CA VAL A 240 11.86 -2.19 17.47
C VAL A 240 11.62 -2.98 18.75
N SER A 241 12.29 -4.13 18.86
CA SER A 241 12.37 -4.93 20.08
C SER A 241 12.96 -4.11 21.25
N ARG A 242 12.47 -4.37 22.47
CA ARG A 242 12.85 -3.62 23.68
C ARG A 242 14.18 -4.07 24.27
#